data_AF-A0A0P7L8U0-F1
#
_entry.id   AF-A0A0P7L8U0-F1
#
_cell.length_a   1.000
_cell.length_b   1.000
_cell.length_c   1.000
_cell.angle_alpha   90.00
_cell.angle_beta   90.00
_cell.angle_gamma   90.00
#
_symmetry.space_group_name_H-M   'P 1'
#
loop_
_entity.id
_entity.type
_entity.pdbx_description
1 polymer ?
#
loop_
_entity_poly.entity_id
_entity_poly.type
_entity_poly.pdbx_seq_one_letter_code
_entity_poly.pdbx_strand_id
1 'polypeptide(L)' 'MLTKDVIAFYGTKIAVARALGISPSAVTQWQEVVPEKQAYRIQILTGGKVKINPRLYQIEKIRKFKA' A
#
# COMPACT_ATOMS: atom_id res chain seq x y z
N MET A 1 1.90 -4.12 -3.97
CA MET A 1 2.76 -4.19 -2.78
C MET A 1 1.92 -4.74 -1.66
N LEU A 2 2.41 -5.70 -0.88
CA LEU A 2 1.62 -6.29 0.21
C LEU A 2 1.60 -5.37 1.42
N THR A 3 0.45 -5.30 2.09
CA THR A 3 0.28 -4.49 3.31
C THR A 3 1.19 -4.98 4.43
N LYS A 4 1.42 -6.29 4.53
CA LYS A 4 2.30 -6.89 5.54
C LYS A 4 3.75 -6.43 5.40
N ASP A 5 4.28 -6.37 4.18
CA ASP A 5 5.67 -5.94 3.93
C ASP A 5 5.89 -4.48 4.33
N VAL A 6 4.89 -3.62 4.06
CA VAL A 6 4.92 -2.21 4.45
C VAL A 6 4.88 -2.07 5.97
N ILE A 7 3.98 -2.79 6.63
CA ILE A 7 3.88 -2.75 8.09
C ILE A 7 5.18 -3.28 8.71
N ALA A 8 5.79 -4.32 8.14
CA ALA A 8 7.08 -4.83 8.60
C ALA A 8 8.21 -3.80 8.43
N PHE A 9 8.23 -3.07 7.31
CA PHE A 9 9.24 -2.04 7.05
C PHE A 9 9.11 -0.83 8.00
N TYR A 10 7.89 -0.34 8.24
CA TYR A 10 7.62 0.80 9.12
C TYR A 10 7.42 0.40 10.60
N GLY A 11 7.36 -0.89 10.90
CA GLY A 11 7.07 -1.48 12.21
C GLY A 11 5.59 -1.46 12.62
N THR A 12 4.87 -0.34 12.40
CA THR A 12 3.48 -0.21 12.84
C THR A 12 2.57 0.44 11.79
N LYS A 13 1.27 0.10 11.81
CA LYS A 13 0.25 0.75 10.97
C LYS A 13 0.18 2.27 11.19
N ILE A 14 0.43 2.71 12.43
CA ILE A 14 0.45 4.14 12.79
C ILE A 14 1.66 4.84 12.15
N ALA A 15 2.83 4.21 12.15
CA ALA A 15 4.01 4.75 11.48
C ALA A 15 3.80 4.89 9.97
N VAL A 16 3.16 3.90 9.34
CA VAL A 16 2.76 3.97 7.92
C VAL A 16 1.80 5.15 7.68
N ALA A 17 0.78 5.30 8.53
CA ALA A 17 -0.20 6.37 8.43
C ALA A 17 0.45 7.76 8.56
N ARG A 18 1.37 7.93 9.52
CA ARG A 18 2.15 9.16 9.71
C ARG A 18 3.05 9.44 8.52
N ALA A 19 3.75 8.44 7.98
CA ALA A 19 4.60 8.59 6.81
C ALA A 19 3.82 9.07 5.57
N LEU A 20 2.58 8.60 5.43
CA LEU A 20 1.70 8.98 4.33
C LEU A 20 0.84 10.23 4.58
N GLY A 21 0.83 10.75 5.81
CA GLY A 21 -0.06 11.85 6.21
C GLY A 21 -1.55 11.48 6.12
N ILE A 22 -1.90 10.21 6.36
CA ILE A 22 -3.29 9.72 6.33
C ILE A 22 -3.75 9.27 7.71
N SER A 23 -5.05 9.06 7.88
CA SER A 23 -5.59 8.51 9.12
C SER A 23 -5.15 7.04 9.32
N PRO A 24 -4.88 6.59 10.56
CA PRO A 24 -4.62 5.18 10.85
C PRO A 24 -5.75 4.25 10.40
N SER A 25 -6.99 4.74 10.44
CA SER A 25 -8.17 4.02 9.95
C SER A 25 -8.06 3.68 8.45
N ALA A 26 -7.49 4.57 7.64
CA ALA A 26 -7.27 4.31 6.22
C ALA A 26 -6.27 3.17 6.00
N VAL A 27 -5.22 3.06 6.84
CA VAL A 27 -4.26 1.94 6.78
C VAL A 27 -4.91 0.62 7.22
N THR A 28 -5.83 0.67 8.20
CA THR A 28 -6.58 -0.52 8.64
C THR A 28 -7.58 -1.02 7.59
N GLN A 29 -8.12 -0.12 6.77
CA GLN A 29 -8.99 -0.47 5.64
C GLN A 29 -8.23 -1.14 4.49
N TRP A 30 -6.90 -1.06 4.45
CA TRP A 30 -6.14 -1.81 3.48
C TRP A 30 -6.27 -3.31 3.77
N GLN A 31 -6.65 -4.06 2.73
CA GLN A 31 -6.70 -5.50 2.80
C GLN A 31 -5.28 -6.07 2.61
N GLU A 32 -5.15 -7.14 1.84
CA GLU A 32 -3.87 -7.81 1.60
C GLU A 32 -2.90 -6.95 0.77
N VAL A 33 -3.44 -6.13 -0.14
CA VAL A 33 -2.68 -5.27 -1.05
C VAL A 33 -2.91 -3.80 -0.69
N VAL A 34 -1.83 -3.03 -0.58
CA VAL A 34 -1.90 -1.57 -0.38
C VAL A 34 -2.43 -0.92 -1.65
N PRO A 35 -3.43 -0.01 -1.60
CA PRO A 35 -3.95 0.66 -2.79
C PRO A 35 -2.85 1.29 -3.65
N GLU A 36 -2.98 1.16 -4.97
CA GLU A 36 -1.97 1.58 -5.96
C GLU A 36 -1.40 2.99 -5.69
N LYS A 37 -2.29 3.96 -5.47
CA LYS A 37 -1.92 5.36 -5.19
C LYS A 37 -1.03 5.51 -3.94
N GLN A 38 -1.33 4.77 -2.87
CA GLN A 38 -0.53 4.81 -1.64
C GLN A 38 0.76 4.03 -1.79
N ALA A 39 0.73 2.96 -2.57
CA ALA A 39 1.93 2.19 -2.89
C ALA A 39 2.97 3.05 -3.60
N TYR A 40 2.57 3.85 -4.60
CA TYR A 40 3.44 4.82 -5.28
C TYR A 40 4.03 5.86 -4.34
N ARG A 41 3.22 6.40 -3.43
CA ARG A 41 3.70 7.32 -2.40
C ARG A 41 4.73 6.67 -1.48
N ILE A 42 4.47 5.44 -1.00
CA ILE A 42 5.42 4.70 -0.15
C ILE A 42 6.73 4.45 -0.90
N GLN A 43 6.70 4.05 -2.17
CA GLN A 43 7.94 3.82 -2.93
C GLN A 43 8.79 5.09 -3.04
N ILE A 44 8.16 6.25 -3.26
CA ILE A 44 8.84 7.55 -3.31
C ILE A 44 9.41 7.90 -1.92
N LEU A 45 8.61 7.77 -0.87
CA LEU A 45 9.01 8.09 0.52
C LEU A 45 10.15 7.19 1.03
N THR A 46 10.15 5.92 0.61
CA THR A 46 11.17 4.95 1.01
C THR A 46 12.40 4.97 0.12
N GLY A 47 12.45 5.83 -0.90
CA GLY A 47 13.55 5.90 -1.86
C GLY A 47 13.76 4.60 -2.64
N GLY A 48 12.68 3.85 -2.89
CA GLY A 48 12.74 2.57 -3.61
C GLY A 48 13.15 1.36 -2.76
N LYS A 49 13.26 1.49 -1.43
CA LYS A 49 13.51 0.34 -0.53
C LYS A 49 12.37 -0.68 -0.56
N VAL A 50 11.13 -0.23 -0.73
CA VAL A 50 9.97 -1.10 -0.93
C VAL A 50 9.44 -0.89 -2.35
N LYS A 51 9.55 -1.93 -3.18
CA LYS A 51 9.14 -1.88 -4.59
C LYS A 51 7.68 -2.26 -4.77
N ILE A 52 6.99 -1.49 -5.60
CA ILE A 52 5.64 -1.80 -6.04
C ILE A 52 5.74 -2.85 -7.12
N ASN A 53 4.92 -3.89 -7.01
CA ASN A 53 4.66 -4.80 -8.11
C ASN A 53 3.35 -4.38 -8.82
N PRO A 54 3.42 -3.79 -10.04
CA PRO A 54 2.24 -3.33 -10.78
C PRO A 54 1.25 -4.45 -11.11
N ARG A 55 1.73 -5.70 -11.22
CA ARG A 55 0.89 -6.86 -11.56
C ARG A 55 -0.18 -7.14 -10.50
N LEU A 56 0.07 -6.76 -9.24
CA LEU A 56 -0.90 -6.91 -8.15
C LEU A 56 -2.14 -6.03 -8.35
N TYR A 57 -2.00 -4.91 -9.08
CA TYR A 57 -3.08 -3.94 -9.30
C TYR A 57 -3.82 -4.17 -10.62
N GLN A 58 -3.18 -4.81 -11.60
CA GLN A 58 -3.83 -5.20 -12.85
C GLN A 58 -4.98 -6.20 -12.62
N ILE A 59 -4.81 -7.14 -11.69
CA ILE A 59 -5.82 -8.17 -11.38
C ILE A 59 -7.09 -7.54 -10.76
N GLU A 60 -6.95 -6.52 -9.91
CA GLU A 60 -8.08 -5.81 -9.31
C GLU A 60 -8.92 -5.05 -10.33
N LYS A 61 -8.27 -4.41 -11.32
CA LYS A 61 -8.98 -3.75 -12.43
C LYS A 61 -9.82 -4.73 -13.23
N ILE A 62 -9.30 -5.92 -13.50
CA ILE A 62 -10.01 -6.96 -14.26
C ILE A 62 -11.23 -7.48 -13.49
N ARG A 63 -11.11 -7.69 -12.17
CA ARG A 63 -12.24 -8.12 -11.32
C ARG A 63 -13.34 -7.06 -11.23
N LYS A 64 -12.99 -5.78 -11.10
CA LYS A 64 -13.97 -4.68 -11.06
C LYS A 64 -14.69 -4.45 -12.39
N PHE A 65 -14.09 -4.84 -13.51
CA PHE A 65 -14.68 -4.65 -14.85
C PHE A 65 -15.57 -5.83 -15.29
N LYS A 66 -15.50 -6.98 -14.60
CA LYS A 66 -16.29 -8.18 -14.90
C LYS A 66 -17.56 -8.33 -14.04
N ALA A 67 -17.89 -7.33 -13.23
CA ALA A 67 -19.06 -7.29 -12.34
C ALA A 67 -20.10 -6.30 -12.86
#